data_AF-A0ABD3TJV2-F1
#
_entry.id   AF-A0ABD3TJV2-F1
#
_cell.length_a   1.000
_cell.length_b   1.000
_cell.length_c   1.000
_cell.angle_alpha   90.00
_cell.angle_beta   90.00
_cell.angle_gamma   90.00
#
_symmetry.space_group_name_H-M   'P 1'
#
loop_
_entity.id
_entity.type
_entity.pdbx_description
1 polymer ?
#
loop_
_entity_poly.entity_id
_entity_poly.type
_entity_poly.pdbx_seq_one_letter_code
_entity_poly.pdbx_strand_id
1 'polypeptide(L)'
;MSVKLFICGAVSKDIHLGDDSKDIYLGDVNHIQLGAVSKDINLGDVSKDINLGDVSKDIHLGDVSKDIYLGDVSKDINLGDVNHIQLGAVSKDIHLVDVSKDIHLGDVSKDIHSGICQ
;
A
#
# COMPACT_ATOMS: atom_id res chain seq x y z
N MET A 1 0.49 11.46 21.80
CA MET A 1 -0.47 10.35 21.98
C MET A 1 -0.85 9.89 20.58
N SER A 2 -0.12 8.91 20.03
CA SER A 2 -0.40 8.41 18.67
C SER A 2 -1.63 7.53 18.73
N VAL A 3 -2.76 8.03 18.26
CA VAL A 3 -3.97 7.22 18.10
C VAL A 3 -3.75 6.37 16.87
N LYS A 4 -3.71 5.05 17.00
CA LYS A 4 -3.66 4.11 15.88
C LYS A 4 -5.08 3.74 15.50
N LEU A 5 -5.41 3.76 14.20
CA LEU A 5 -6.65 3.17 13.72
C LEU A 5 -6.40 1.69 13.50
N PHE A 6 -7.01 0.84 14.33
CA PHE A 6 -6.90 -0.61 14.24
C PHE A 6 -8.27 -1.19 13.93
N ILE A 7 -8.41 -1.80 12.76
CA ILE A 7 -9.60 -2.60 12.42
C ILE A 7 -9.18 -4.07 12.39
N CYS A 8 -9.55 -4.79 13.45
CA CYS A 8 -9.22 -6.20 13.63
C CYS A 8 -10.33 -7.08 13.05
N GLY A 9 -10.02 -7.88 12.03
CA GLY A 9 -10.91 -8.88 11.44
C GLY A 9 -11.23 -8.62 9.97
N ALA A 10 -11.70 -9.66 9.28
CA ALA A 10 -12.09 -9.58 7.88
C ALA A 10 -13.28 -8.63 7.71
N VAL A 11 -13.04 -7.47 7.11
CA VAL A 11 -14.08 -6.52 6.75
C VAL A 11 -14.52 -6.84 5.33
N SER A 12 -15.65 -7.52 5.18
CA SER A 12 -16.24 -7.76 3.84
C SER A 12 -16.78 -6.51 3.15
N LYS A 13 -16.46 -5.31 3.65
CA LYS A 13 -16.93 -4.02 3.13
C LYS A 13 -15.76 -3.19 2.63
N ASP A 14 -16.07 -2.34 1.67
CA ASP A 14 -15.13 -1.35 1.16
C ASP A 14 -14.85 -0.32 2.27
N ILE A 15 -13.58 -0.04 2.49
CA ILE A 15 -13.13 0.95 3.47
C ILE A 15 -12.74 2.21 2.71
N HIS A 16 -13.34 3.33 3.08
CA HIS A 16 -13.00 4.64 2.56
C HIS A 16 -12.66 5.56 3.73
N LEU A 17 -11.39 5.95 3.86
CA LEU A 17 -10.97 7.03 4.74
C LEU A 17 -10.39 8.17 3.90
N GLY A 18 -10.67 9.39 4.31
CA GLY A 18 -10.08 10.58 3.68
C GLY A 18 -8.64 10.78 4.16
N ASP A 19 -8.37 11.99 4.64
CA ASP A 19 -7.05 12.32 5.17
C ASP A 19 -6.92 11.86 6.62
N ASP A 20 -5.87 11.10 6.91
CA ASP A 20 -5.61 10.56 8.23
C ASP A 20 -4.17 10.86 8.67
N SER A 21 -4.04 11.41 9.87
CA SER A 21 -2.72 11.74 10.46
C SER A 21 -2.22 10.63 11.39
N LYS A 22 -2.71 9.40 11.23
CA LYS A 22 -2.58 8.30 12.18
C LYS A 22 -2.07 7.04 11.49
N ASP A 23 -1.42 6.17 12.26
CA ASP A 23 -1.03 4.87 11.74
C ASP A 23 -2.29 4.04 11.49
N ILE A 24 -2.38 3.44 10.30
CA ILE A 24 -3.54 2.66 9.85
C ILE A 24 -3.15 1.19 9.80
N TYR A 25 -3.91 0.37 10.50
CA TYR A 25 -3.77 -1.08 10.52
C TYR A 25 -5.11 -1.71 10.18
N LEU A 26 -5.19 -2.32 8.99
CA LEU A 26 -6.37 -3.04 8.52
C LEU A 26 -5.98 -4.49 8.24
N GLY A 27 -6.79 -5.43 8.71
CA GLY A 27 -6.69 -6.84 8.30
C GLY A 27 -7.31 -7.07 6.93
N ASP A 28 -7.91 -8.24 6.74
CA ASP A 28 -8.45 -8.65 5.45
C ASP A 28 -9.61 -7.76 5.01
N VAL A 29 -9.52 -7.26 3.79
CA VAL A 29 -10.50 -6.34 3.22
C VAL A 29 -10.78 -6.67 1.76
N ASN A 30 -11.93 -6.22 1.26
CA ASN A 30 -12.19 -6.32 -0.17
C ASN A 30 -11.54 -5.20 -0.96
N HIS A 31 -11.77 -3.95 -0.55
CA HIS A 31 -11.32 -2.76 -1.26
C HIS A 31 -11.03 -1.65 -0.26
N ILE A 32 -9.95 -0.91 -0.50
CA ILE A 32 -9.53 0.21 0.34
C ILE A 32 -9.31 1.45 -0.52
N GLN A 33 -9.83 2.57 -0.04
CA GLN A 33 -9.48 3.90 -0.50
C GLN A 33 -9.03 4.74 0.69
N LEU A 34 -7.78 5.19 0.68
CA LEU A 34 -7.26 6.17 1.63
C LEU A 34 -6.84 7.43 0.87
N GLY A 35 -7.15 8.59 1.44
CA GLY A 35 -6.65 9.89 0.97
C GLY A 35 -5.19 10.09 1.36
N ALA A 36 -4.88 11.28 1.88
CA ALA A 36 -3.53 11.58 2.36
C ALA A 36 -3.28 10.99 3.74
N VAL A 37 -2.23 10.19 3.89
CA VAL A 37 -1.85 9.58 5.17
C VAL A 37 -0.49 10.09 5.62
N SER A 38 -0.44 10.77 6.77
CA SER A 38 0.83 11.33 7.28
C SER A 38 1.74 10.31 7.98
N LYS A 39 1.32 9.05 8.04
CA LYS A 39 1.79 8.01 8.96
C LYS A 39 1.84 6.64 8.29
N ASP A 40 2.32 5.65 9.05
CA ASP A 40 2.58 4.32 8.52
C ASP A 40 1.25 3.61 8.19
N ILE A 41 1.22 2.91 7.07
CA ILE A 41 0.07 2.09 6.65
C ILE A 41 0.50 0.63 6.65
N ASN A 42 -0.28 -0.21 7.30
CA ASN A 42 -0.11 -1.66 7.26
C ASN A 42 -1.46 -2.31 6.92
N LEU A 43 -1.52 -2.91 5.73
CA LEU A 43 -2.69 -3.65 5.26
C LEU A 43 -2.32 -5.12 5.12
N GLY A 44 -3.20 -5.99 5.59
CA GLY A 44 -3.15 -7.43 5.32
C GLY A 44 -3.65 -7.77 3.92
N ASP A 45 -4.40 -8.87 3.81
CA ASP A 45 -4.84 -9.40 2.52
C ASP A 45 -5.97 -8.55 1.91
N VAL A 46 -5.80 -8.16 0.65
CA VAL A 46 -6.81 -7.40 -0.10
C VAL A 46 -7.30 -8.19 -1.30
N SER A 47 -8.59 -8.52 -1.29
CA SER A 47 -9.19 -9.38 -2.33
C SER A 47 -9.42 -8.66 -3.67
N LYS A 48 -9.42 -7.33 -3.70
CA LYS A 48 -9.59 -6.53 -4.92
C LYS A 48 -8.52 -5.46 -5.02
N ASP A 49 -8.93 -4.19 -4.99
CA ASP A 49 -8.10 -3.06 -5.38
C ASP A 49 -7.80 -2.19 -4.15
N ILE A 50 -6.60 -1.61 -4.17
CA ILE A 50 -6.14 -0.65 -3.19
C ILE A 50 -5.91 0.67 -3.92
N ASN A 51 -6.48 1.76 -3.41
CA ASN A 51 -6.15 3.12 -3.81
C ASN A 51 -5.67 3.90 -2.59
N LEU A 52 -4.41 4.29 -2.60
CA LEU A 52 -3.80 5.14 -1.57
C LEU A 52 -3.36 6.43 -2.23
N GLY A 53 -3.72 7.56 -1.62
CA GLY A 53 -3.20 8.87 -2.00
C GLY A 53 -1.76 9.06 -1.52
N ASP A 54 -1.45 10.29 -1.11
CA ASP A 54 -0.11 10.65 -0.68
C ASP A 54 0.19 10.12 0.72
N VAL A 55 1.32 9.41 0.84
CA VAL A 55 1.77 8.84 2.11
C VAL A 55 3.13 9.40 2.51
N SER A 56 3.18 10.06 3.66
CA SER A 56 4.42 10.70 4.13
C SER A 56 5.43 9.71 4.72
N LYS A 57 5.05 8.44 4.85
CA LYS A 57 5.71 7.43 5.68
C LYS A 57 5.69 6.06 5.01
N ASP A 58 6.02 5.02 5.78
CA ASP A 58 6.24 3.68 5.25
C ASP A 58 4.90 2.99 4.96
N ILE A 59 4.88 2.20 3.90
CA ILE A 59 3.71 1.41 3.52
C ILE A 59 4.10 -0.06 3.49
N HIS A 60 3.31 -0.87 4.18
CA HIS A 60 3.40 -2.31 4.13
C HIS A 60 2.06 -2.90 3.68
N LEU A 61 2.05 -3.54 2.52
CA LEU A 61 0.90 -4.26 2.00
C LEU A 61 1.23 -5.74 1.91
N GLY A 62 0.32 -6.59 2.39
CA GLY A 62 0.32 -8.03 2.16
C GLY A 62 -0.13 -8.38 0.74
N ASP A 63 -0.85 -9.49 0.62
CA ASP A 63 -1.23 -10.03 -0.67
C ASP A 63 -2.42 -9.28 -1.28
N VAL A 64 -2.29 -8.86 -2.53
CA VAL A 64 -3.33 -8.12 -3.25
C VAL A 64 -3.71 -8.85 -4.52
N SER A 65 -4.95 -9.32 -4.57
CA SER A 65 -5.42 -10.17 -5.66
C SER A 65 -5.60 -9.42 -6.99
N LYS A 66 -5.67 -8.09 -7.02
CA LYS A 66 -5.84 -7.32 -8.26
C LYS A 66 -4.83 -6.18 -8.41
N ASP A 67 -5.26 -4.96 -8.12
CA ASP A 67 -4.54 -3.77 -8.54
C ASP A 67 -4.23 -2.90 -7.32
N ILE A 68 -3.01 -2.38 -7.27
CA ILE A 68 -2.59 -1.40 -6.29
C ILE A 68 -2.29 -0.10 -7.00
N TYR A 69 -2.94 0.96 -6.57
CA TYR A 69 -2.66 2.33 -6.97
C TYR A 69 -2.18 3.11 -5.75
N LEU A 70 -0.96 3.62 -5.82
CA LEU A 70 -0.35 4.45 -4.79
C LEU A 70 0.06 5.79 -5.41
N GLY A 71 -0.29 6.87 -4.72
CA GLY A 71 0.19 8.22 -5.01
C GLY A 71 1.64 8.41 -4.59
N ASP A 72 1.96 9.61 -4.11
CA ASP A 72 3.33 9.95 -3.74
C ASP A 72 3.69 9.40 -2.36
N VAL A 73 4.78 8.65 -2.28
CA VAL A 73 5.28 8.06 -1.04
C VAL A 73 6.63 8.65 -0.67
N SER A 74 6.71 9.30 0.48
CA SER A 74 7.94 9.97 0.93
C SER A 74 8.99 9.01 1.53
N LYS A 75 8.63 7.75 1.78
CA LYS A 75 9.51 6.76 2.41
C LYS A 75 9.45 5.42 1.68
N ASP A 76 9.54 4.33 2.44
CA ASP A 76 9.80 3.00 1.93
C ASP A 76 8.45 2.29 1.68
N ILE A 77 8.36 1.59 0.55
CA ILE A 77 7.18 0.79 0.19
C ILE A 77 7.58 -0.68 0.22
N ASN A 78 6.78 -1.51 0.87
CA ASN A 78 6.99 -2.94 0.90
C ASN A 78 5.69 -3.66 0.54
N LEU A 79 5.66 -4.30 -0.64
CA LEU A 79 4.50 -4.99 -1.20
C LEU A 79 4.78 -6.49 -1.28
N GLY A 80 3.80 -7.29 -0.85
CA GLY A 80 3.78 -8.74 -0.99
C GLY A 80 3.44 -9.20 -2.41
N ASP A 81 2.60 -10.23 -2.51
CA ASP A 81 2.20 -10.82 -3.79
C ASP A 81 1.05 -10.04 -4.41
N VAL A 82 1.27 -9.49 -5.60
CA VAL A 82 0.33 -8.55 -6.21
C VAL A 82 0.20 -8.81 -7.71
N ASN A 83 -0.97 -8.56 -8.29
CA ASN A 83 -1.16 -8.77 -9.73
C ASN A 83 -0.66 -7.58 -10.54
N HIS A 84 -1.11 -6.38 -10.21
CA HIS A 84 -0.75 -5.14 -10.89
C HIS A 84 -0.42 -4.05 -9.88
N ILE A 85 0.63 -3.28 -10.17
CA ILE A 85 1.03 -2.15 -9.34
C ILE A 85 1.18 -0.91 -10.21
N GLN A 86 0.63 0.20 -9.72
CA GLN A 86 0.91 1.53 -10.19
C GLN A 86 1.35 2.41 -9.01
N LEU A 87 2.61 2.79 -9.01
CA LEU A 87 3.21 3.69 -8.02
C LEU A 87 3.49 5.05 -8.66
N GLY A 88 3.16 6.13 -7.95
CA GLY A 88 3.56 7.50 -8.25
C GLY A 88 5.04 7.75 -7.97
N ALA A 89 5.36 8.88 -7.32
CA ALA A 89 6.72 9.17 -6.92
C ALA A 89 7.06 8.51 -5.57
N VAL A 90 8.19 7.85 -5.48
CA VAL A 90 8.72 7.25 -4.25
C VAL A 90 10.07 7.85 -3.92
N SER A 91 10.16 8.52 -2.76
CA SER A 91 11.39 9.22 -2.36
C SER A 91 12.47 8.29 -1.81
N LYS A 92 12.16 7.02 -1.58
CA LYS A 92 13.12 6.04 -1.11
C LYS A 92 12.98 4.68 -1.80
N ASP A 93 12.93 3.59 -1.02
CA ASP A 93 13.17 2.24 -1.48
C ASP A 93 11.82 1.55 -1.69
N ILE A 94 11.73 0.78 -2.77
CA ILE A 94 10.56 -0.05 -3.07
C ILE A 94 11.01 -1.49 -2.99
N HIS A 95 10.33 -2.27 -2.14
CA HIS A 95 10.53 -3.70 -2.04
C HIS A 95 9.26 -4.41 -2.50
N LEU A 96 9.40 -5.24 -3.54
CA LEU A 96 8.33 -6.02 -4.13
C LEU A 96 8.70 -7.50 -3.98
N VAL A 97 7.80 -8.32 -3.43
CA VAL A 97 8.03 -9.77 -3.34
C VAL A 97 7.74 -10.42 -4.69
N ASP A 98 6.48 -10.43 -5.12
CA ASP A 98 6.09 -11.00 -6.41
C ASP A 98 5.04 -10.14 -7.13
N VAL A 99 5.19 -10.02 -8.45
CA VAL A 99 4.23 -9.33 -9.30
C VAL A 99 3.89 -10.17 -10.52
N SER A 100 2.63 -10.59 -10.61
CA SER A 100 2.21 -11.54 -11.65
C SER A 100 1.98 -10.93 -13.03
N LYS A 101 1.71 -9.62 -13.15
CA LYS A 101 1.39 -8.99 -14.45
C LYS A 101 2.30 -7.82 -14.78
N ASP A 102 1.97 -6.63 -14.28
CA ASP A 102 2.65 -5.40 -14.68
C ASP A 102 2.97 -4.52 -13.46
N ILE A 103 4.10 -3.84 -13.56
CA ILE A 103 4.55 -2.84 -12.60
C ILE A 103 4.74 -1.53 -13.36
N HIS A 104 4.00 -0.50 -12.98
CA HIS A 104 4.21 0.87 -13.42
C HIS A 104 4.76 1.67 -12.25
N LEU A 105 6.01 2.11 -12.37
CA LEU A 105 6.68 2.94 -11.38
C LEU A 105 6.85 4.34 -11.96
N GLY A 106 6.50 5.36 -11.19
CA GLY A 106 6.90 6.73 -11.44
C GLY A 106 8.36 6.96 -11.02
N ASP A 107 8.61 8.13 -10.43
CA ASP A 107 9.95 8.53 -10.04
C ASP A 107 10.36 7.86 -8.73
N VAL A 108 11.40 7.03 -8.77
CA VAL A 108 11.98 6.39 -7.57
C VAL A 108 13.35 6.98 -7.30
N SER A 109 13.52 7.60 -6.14
CA SER A 109 14.74 8.36 -5.82
C SER A 109 15.91 7.51 -5.34
N LYS A 110 15.66 6.27 -4.92
CA LYS A 110 16.69 5.36 -4.41
C LYS A 110 16.69 4.02 -5.15
N ASP A 111 16.31 2.93 -4.47
CA ASP A 111 16.48 1.58 -4.98
C ASP A 111 15.13 0.85 -5.11
N ILE A 112 15.01 0.02 -6.13
CA ILE A 112 13.87 -0.88 -6.32
C ILE A 112 14.42 -2.30 -6.19
N HIS A 113 14.01 -2.98 -5.13
CA HIS A 113 14.24 -4.41 -4.94
C HIS A 113 12.99 -5.17 -5.35
N SER A 114 13.13 -6.07 -6.32
CA SER A 114 12.03 -6.93 -6.75
C SER A 114 12.49 -8.37 -6.68
N GLY A 115 11.84 -9.15 -5.81
CA GLY A 115 12.12 -10.55 -5.54
C GLY A 115 11.39 -11.50 -6.49
N ILE A 116 11.13 -11.07 -7.73
CA ILE A 116 10.45 -11.86 -8.76
C ILE A 116 11.17 -13.20 -8.89
N CYS A 117 10.59 -14.25 -8.32
CA CYS A 117 11.08 -15.60 -8.50
C CYS A 117 10.41 -16.12 -9.76
N GLN A 118 11.05 -15.93 -10.92
CA GLN A 118 10.71 -16.69 -12.12
C GLN A 118 10.93 -18.18 -11.90
#